data_AF-A0A920RXR1-F1
#
_entry.id   AF-A0A920RXR1-F1
#
_cell.length_a   1.000
_cell.length_b   1.000
_cell.length_c   1.000
_cell.angle_alpha   90.00
_cell.angle_beta   90.00
_cell.angle_gamma   90.00
#
_symmetry.space_group_name_H-M   'P 1'
#
loop_
_entity.id
_entity.type
_entity.pdbx_description
1 polymer ?
#
loop_
_entity_poly.entity_id
_entity_poly.type
_entity_poly.pdbx_seq_one_letter_code
_entity_poly.pdbx_strand_id
1 'polypeptide(L)' 'MLTWSNSQLKDHLNSLLKIEGSKLLFGGEELSGHSIPVAYGSIQPTAVQFPFKNFYQITLN' A
#
# COMPACT_ATOMS: atom_id res chain seq x y z
N MET A 1 10.99 7.94 11.63
CA MET A 1 9.67 8.50 12.01
C MET A 1 8.63 7.90 11.09
N LEU A 2 7.53 7.34 11.61
CA LEU A 2 6.42 6.87 10.78
C LEU A 2 5.60 8.11 10.38
N THR A 3 5.80 8.61 9.17
CA THR A 3 5.23 9.90 8.70
C THR A 3 3.89 9.76 7.98
N TRP A 4 3.44 8.53 7.73
CA TRP A 4 2.27 8.24 6.90
C TRP A 4 1.16 7.65 7.75
N SER A 5 -0.07 8.14 7.59
CA SER A 5 -1.25 7.57 8.24
C SER A 5 -1.71 6.27 7.57
N ASN A 6 -2.57 5.51 8.24
CA ASN A 6 -3.18 4.31 7.67
C ASN A 6 -3.94 4.62 6.37
N SER A 7 -4.63 5.78 6.30
CA SER A 7 -5.35 6.19 5.10
C SER A 7 -4.40 6.44 3.92
N GLN A 8 -3.31 7.16 4.13
CA GLN A 8 -2.36 7.45 3.05
C GLN A 8 -1.68 6.17 2.52
N LEU A 9 -1.37 5.22 3.41
CA LEU A 9 -0.81 3.92 3.00
C LEU A 9 -1.84 3.07 2.25
N LYS A 10 -3.11 3.06 2.70
CA LYS A 10 -4.21 2.38 1.99
C LYS A 10 -4.47 3.00 0.62
N ASP A 11 -4.44 4.33 0.50
CA ASP A 11 -4.60 5.02 -0.77
C ASP A 11 -3.47 4.72 -1.75
N HIS A 12 -2.24 4.63 -1.25
CA HIS A 12 -1.09 4.20 -2.05
C HIS A 12 -1.25 2.75 -2.54
N LEU A 13 -1.61 1.82 -1.64
CA LEU A 13 -1.88 0.43 -2.00
C LEU A 13 -3.00 0.33 -3.05
N ASN A 14 -4.12 1.01 -2.84
CA ASN A 14 -5.23 1.04 -3.78
C ASN A 14 -4.82 1.60 -5.15
N SER A 15 -3.90 2.57 -5.19
CA SER A 15 -3.38 3.12 -6.44
C SER A 15 -2.51 2.11 -7.19
N LEU A 16 -1.70 1.32 -6.48
CA LEU A 16 -0.93 0.22 -7.09
C LEU A 16 -1.86 -0.87 -7.65
N LEU A 17 -2.93 -1.22 -6.92
CA LEU A 17 -3.88 -2.26 -7.32
C LEU A 17 -4.78 -1.87 -8.50
N LYS A 18 -4.79 -0.60 -8.91
CA LYS A 18 -5.46 -0.15 -10.15
C LYS A 18 -4.66 -0.50 -11.41
N ILE A 19 -3.38 -0.83 -11.28
CA ILE A 19 -2.55 -1.21 -12.42
C ILE A 19 -3.01 -2.57 -12.93
N GLU A 20 -3.31 -2.68 -14.22
CA GLU A 20 -3.72 -3.95 -14.83
C GLU A 20 -2.67 -5.04 -14.60
N GLY A 21 -3.11 -6.21 -14.14
CA GLY A 21 -2.25 -7.35 -13.81
C GLY A 21 -1.54 -7.24 -12.46
N SER A 22 -1.75 -6.17 -11.70
CA SER A 22 -1.28 -6.09 -10.31
C SER A 22 -2.10 -6.98 -9.38
N LYS A 23 -1.48 -7.42 -8.28
CA LYS A 23 -2.09 -8.32 -7.30
C LYS A 23 -1.49 -8.09 -5.91
N LEU A 24 -2.35 -8.01 -4.90
CA LEU A 24 -1.95 -8.10 -3.51
C LEU A 24 -1.52 -9.55 -3.20
N LEU A 25 -0.28 -9.75 -2.74
CA LEU A 25 0.22 -11.06 -2.34
C LEU A 25 -0.12 -11.35 -0.87
N PHE A 26 0.11 -10.38 0.00
CA PHE A 26 -0.26 -10.43 1.42
C PHE A 26 -0.27 -9.02 2.03
N GLY A 27 -0.88 -8.88 3.20
CA GLY A 27 -0.98 -7.62 3.94
C GLY A 27 -2.17 -6.77 3.51
N GLY A 28 -2.00 -5.45 3.55
CA GLY A 28 -3.02 -4.46 3.15
C GLY A 28 -4.02 -4.08 4.24
N GLU A 29 -4.00 -4.79 5.36
CA GLU A 29 -4.87 -4.53 6.51
C GLU A 29 -4.17 -3.73 7.59
N GLU A 30 -4.98 -3.07 8.42
CA GLU A 30 -4.48 -2.45 9.64
C GLU A 30 -4.04 -3.52 10.64
N LEU A 31 -3.02 -3.20 11.44
CA LEU A 31 -2.65 -4.04 12.58
C LEU A 31 -3.82 -4.04 13.58
N SER A 32 -4.00 -5.15 14.29
CA SER A 32 -5.02 -5.29 15.33
C SER A 32 -4.37 -5.52 16.70
N GLY A 33 -5.11 -5.22 17.77
CA GLY A 33 -4.64 -5.46 19.14
C GLY A 33 -3.51 -4.53 19.62
N HIS A 34 -3.41 -3.31 19.08
CA HIS A 34 -2.43 -2.31 19.49
C HIS A 34 -3.07 -0.98 19.89
N SER A 35 -2.28 -0.11 20.52
CA SER A 35 -2.67 1.27 20.85
C SER A 35 -1.95 2.34 20.01
N ILE A 36 -1.24 1.94 18.95
CA ILE A 36 -0.59 2.85 18.00
C ILE A 36 -1.66 3.76 17.34
N PRO A 37 -1.51 5.09 17.40
CA PRO A 37 -2.39 6.01 16.69
C PRO A 37 -2.38 5.79 15.17
N VAL A 38 -3.54 5.92 14.53
CA VAL A 38 -3.75 5.80 13.07
C VAL A 38 -2.85 6.74 12.25
N ALA A 39 -2.42 7.86 12.84
CA ALA A 39 -1.51 8.81 12.22
C ALA A 39 -0.10 8.25 11.96
N TYR A 40 0.23 7.07 12.50
CA TYR A 40 1.56 6.47 12.40
C TYR A 40 1.60 5.18 11.57
N GLY A 41 0.61 4.93 10.72
CA GLY A 41 0.75 3.90 9.68
C GLY A 41 0.85 2.48 10.23
N SER A 42 -0.02 2.13 11.18
CA SER A 42 -0.13 0.80 11.78
C SER A 42 -0.80 -0.18 10.82
N ILE A 43 -0.13 -0.52 9.72
CA ILE A 43 -0.58 -1.52 8.74
C ILE A 43 0.34 -2.74 8.73
N GLN A 44 -0.18 -3.88 8.30
CA GLN A 44 0.60 -5.09 8.10
C GLN A 44 1.69 -4.88 7.05
N PRO A 45 2.85 -5.56 7.17
CA PRO A 45 3.77 -5.70 6.06
C PRO A 45 3.02 -6.15 4.82
N THR A 46 3.18 -5.40 3.72
CA THR A 46 2.34 -5.54 2.53
C THR A 46 3.21 -5.77 1.31
N ALA A 47 2.90 -6.80 0.53
CA ALA A 47 3.58 -7.08 -0.73
C ALA A 47 2.59 -7.08 -1.90
N VAL A 48 2.94 -6.35 -2.95
CA VAL A 48 2.16 -6.24 -4.19
C VAL A 48 3.04 -6.73 -5.34
N GLN A 49 2.49 -7.63 -6.14
CA GLN A 49 3.06 -8.00 -7.42
C GLN A 49 2.46 -7.11 -8.51
N PHE A 50 3.28 -6.65 -9.46
CA PHE A 50 2.81 -5.95 -10.64
C PHE A 50 3.64 -6.33 -11.88
N PRO A 51 3.06 -6.28 -13.08
CA PRO A 51 3.75 -6.68 -14.30
C PRO A 51 4.77 -5.61 -14.75
N PHE A 52 5.97 -6.06 -15.12
CA PHE A 52 7.08 -5.18 -15.52
C PHE A 52 6.80 -4.35 -16.77
N LYS A 53 5.90 -4.81 -17.66
CA LYS A 53 5.51 -4.08 -18.88
C LYS A 53 4.93 -2.70 -18.58
N ASN A 54 4.35 -2.50 -17.40
CA ASN A 54 3.64 -1.28 -17.00
C ASN A 54 4.53 -0.29 -16.22
N PHE A 55 5.84 -0.54 -16.06
CA PHE A 55 6.73 0.32 -15.28
C PHE A 55 6.81 1.76 -15.83
N TYR A 56 6.68 1.95 -17.14
CA TYR A 56 6.72 3.26 -17.79
C TYR A 56 5.48 4.14 -17.54
N GLN A 57 4.36 3.56 -17.11
CA GLN A 57 3.11 4.29 -16.87
C GLN A 57 3.11 5.00 -15.50
N ILE A 58 3.95 4.53 -14.57
CA ILE A 58 3.97 4.99 -13.17
C ILE A 58 4.74 6.31 -13.02
N THR A 59 5.69 6.61 -13.91
CA THR A 59 6.57 7.79 -13.80
C THR A 59 6.04 9.07 -14.44
N LEU A 60 4.81 9.05 -15.00
CA LEU A 60 4.27 10.16 -15.80
C LEU A 60 3.02 10.85 -15.21
N ASN A 61 2.69 10.62 -13.95
CA ASN A 61 1.59 11.32 -13.26
C ASN A 61 2.10 12.13 -12.07
#